data_AF-A0A2A4FVV0-F1
#
_entry.id   AF-A0A2A4FVV0-F1
#
_cell.length_a   1.000
_cell.length_b   1.000
_cell.length_c   1.000
_cell.angle_alpha   90.00
_cell.angle_beta   90.00
_cell.angle_gamma   90.00
#
_symmetry.space_group_name_H-M   'P 1'
#
loop_
_entity.id
_entity.type
_entity.pdbx_description
1 polymer ?
#
loop_
_entity_poly.entity_id
_entity_poly.type
_entity_poly.pdbx_seq_one_letter_code
_entity_poly.pdbx_strand_id
1 'polypeptide(L)'
;MFRLCVDLATKGFLPEREEDIAAPPNRNEREKLAFRLQWLFRHHLIPADLEELAACIREDGNDGAHEGNLTQAEAEDLLDFTIVLLERIYTEPGRVAAARQRRLERHNPP
;
A
#
# COMPACT_ATOMS: atom_id res chain seq x y z
N MET A 1 13.78 3.73 -5.14
CA MET A 1 13.58 3.87 -3.67
C MET A 1 12.10 3.71 -3.31
N PHE A 2 11.18 4.56 -3.80
CA PHE A 2 9.75 4.50 -3.47
C PHE A 2 9.05 3.18 -3.78
N ARG A 3 9.30 2.60 -4.96
CA ARG A 3 8.74 1.29 -5.32
C ARG A 3 9.08 0.19 -4.32
N LEU A 4 10.31 0.17 -3.79
CA LEU A 4 10.72 -0.77 -2.75
C LEU A 4 9.99 -0.51 -1.43
N CYS A 5 9.76 0.76 -1.08
CA CYS A 5 8.95 1.11 0.08
C CYS A 5 7.51 0.59 -0.05
N VAL A 6 6.86 0.83 -1.20
CA VAL A 6 5.53 0.28 -1.52
C VAL A 6 5.57 -1.24 -1.47
N ASP A 7 6.58 -1.86 -2.07
CA ASP A 7 6.77 -3.31 -2.08
C ASP A 7 6.81 -3.89 -0.66
N LEU A 8 7.65 -3.36 0.21
CA LEU A 8 7.78 -3.84 1.58
C LEU A 8 6.52 -3.57 2.41
N ALA A 9 5.96 -2.37 2.30
CA ALA A 9 4.74 -2.00 3.03
C ALA A 9 3.58 -2.92 2.68
N THR A 10 3.38 -3.20 1.39
CA THR A 10 2.26 -4.02 0.90
C THR A 10 2.44 -5.52 1.16
N LYS A 11 3.66 -6.02 1.41
CA LYS A 11 3.87 -7.43 1.85
C LYS A 11 3.24 -7.70 3.21
N GLY A 12 3.25 -6.71 4.10
CA GLY A 12 2.65 -6.84 5.44
C GLY A 12 1.12 -6.99 5.45
N PHE A 13 0.46 -6.74 4.32
CA PHE A 13 -0.99 -6.92 4.16
C PHE A 13 -1.37 -8.27 3.55
N LEU A 14 -0.39 -9.05 3.10
CA LEU A 14 -0.67 -10.40 2.63
C LEU A 14 -0.98 -11.32 3.82
N PRO A 15 -1.95 -12.23 3.69
CA PRO A 15 -2.24 -13.20 4.73
C PRO A 15 -1.04 -14.14 4.93
N GLU A 16 -0.71 -14.40 6.19
CA GLU A 16 0.35 -15.33 6.60
C GLU A 16 -0.08 -16.79 6.32
N ARG A 17 -1.37 -17.10 6.48
CA ARG A 17 -1.94 -18.43 6.23
C ARG A 17 -3.02 -18.35 5.17
N GLU A 18 -3.05 -19.34 4.28
CA GLU A 18 -4.03 -19.40 3.19
C GLU A 18 -5.47 -19.56 3.70
N GLU A 19 -5.63 -20.17 4.87
CA GLU A 19 -6.92 -20.40 5.54
C GLU A 19 -7.63 -19.12 5.98
N ASP A 20 -6.88 -18.01 6.13
CA ASP A 20 -7.40 -16.74 6.63
C ASP A 20 -8.26 -16.01 5.57
N ILE A 21 -8.24 -16.45 4.31
CA ILE A 21 -8.96 -15.80 3.22
C ILE A 21 -9.49 -16.81 2.17
N ALA A 22 -10.71 -16.60 1.68
CA ALA A 22 -11.35 -17.54 0.75
C ALA A 22 -10.67 -17.64 -0.62
N ALA A 23 -9.92 -16.61 -1.03
CA ALA A 23 -9.15 -16.58 -2.27
C ALA A 23 -7.71 -16.08 -2.00
N PRO A 24 -6.81 -16.97 -1.54
CA PRO A 24 -5.45 -16.59 -1.19
C PRO A 24 -4.65 -16.11 -2.40
N PRO A 25 -3.66 -15.22 -2.20
CA PRO A 25 -2.86 -14.68 -3.29
C PRO A 25 -1.95 -15.77 -3.87
N ASN A 26 -1.94 -15.88 -5.19
CA ASN A 26 -1.06 -16.80 -5.90
C ASN A 26 0.41 -16.32 -5.90
N ARG A 27 1.31 -17.14 -6.45
CA ARG A 27 2.75 -16.81 -6.50
C ARG A 27 3.05 -15.43 -7.12
N ASN A 28 2.41 -15.07 -8.23
CA ASN A 28 2.61 -13.75 -8.85
C ASN A 28 2.08 -12.63 -7.96
N GLU A 29 0.91 -12.80 -7.34
CA GLU A 29 0.32 -11.82 -6.41
C GLU A 29 1.15 -11.65 -5.13
N ARG A 30 2.00 -12.63 -4.78
CA ARG A 30 2.97 -12.51 -3.67
C ARG A 30 4.27 -11.84 -4.11
N GLU A 31 4.82 -12.25 -5.25
CA GLU A 31 6.15 -11.83 -5.70
C GLU A 31 6.17 -10.49 -6.45
N LYS A 32 5.15 -10.21 -7.26
CA LYS A 32 5.12 -9.06 -8.17
C LYS A 32 4.21 -7.96 -7.65
N LEU A 33 4.77 -6.76 -7.48
CA LEU A 33 4.05 -5.62 -6.89
C LEU A 33 2.74 -5.28 -7.61
N ALA A 34 2.74 -5.22 -8.96
CA ALA A 34 1.54 -4.87 -9.71
C ALA A 34 0.37 -5.85 -9.47
N PHE A 35 0.65 -7.16 -9.48
CA PHE A 35 -0.34 -8.20 -9.20
C PHE A 35 -0.79 -8.16 -7.74
N ARG A 36 0.13 -7.88 -6.82
CA ARG A 36 -0.17 -7.73 -5.40
C ARG A 36 -1.12 -6.58 -5.13
N LEU A 37 -0.87 -5.40 -5.69
CA LEU A 37 -1.75 -4.24 -5.52
C LEU A 37 -3.17 -4.55 -6.03
N GLN A 38 -3.31 -5.14 -7.21
CA GLN A 38 -4.60 -5.57 -7.75
C GLN A 38 -5.33 -6.52 -6.80
N TRP A 39 -4.61 -7.48 -6.21
CA TRP A 39 -5.19 -8.40 -5.24
C TRP A 39 -5.61 -7.66 -3.95
N LEU A 40 -4.76 -6.79 -3.41
CA LEU A 40 -5.05 -6.02 -2.20
C LEU A 40 -6.27 -5.10 -2.37
N PHE A 41 -6.41 -4.42 -3.51
CA PHE A 41 -7.60 -3.60 -3.83
C PHE A 41 -8.87 -4.46 -3.91
N ARG A 42 -8.82 -5.58 -4.64
CA ARG A 42 -9.94 -6.52 -4.80
C ARG A 42 -10.44 -7.08 -3.46
N HIS A 43 -9.54 -7.22 -2.50
CA HIS A 43 -9.82 -7.72 -1.15
C HIS A 43 -10.06 -6.59 -0.12
N HIS A 44 -10.09 -5.33 -0.55
CA HIS A 44 -10.28 -4.16 0.31
C HIS A 44 -9.29 -4.06 1.48
N LEU A 45 -8.08 -4.59 1.29
CA LEU A 45 -7.01 -4.55 2.30
C LEU A 45 -6.22 -3.24 2.26
N ILE A 46 -6.32 -2.51 1.15
CA ILE A 46 -5.88 -1.13 1.00
C ILE A 46 -7.04 -0.29 0.45
N PRO A 47 -7.07 1.03 0.71
CA PRO A 47 -8.18 1.89 0.28
C PRO A 47 -8.34 1.94 -1.25
N ALA A 48 -9.56 1.71 -1.74
CA ALA A 48 -9.86 1.64 -3.18
C ALA A 48 -9.71 2.98 -3.91
N ASP A 49 -9.79 4.11 -3.19
CA ASP A 49 -9.54 5.45 -3.73
C ASP A 49 -8.09 5.66 -4.17
N LEU A 50 -7.17 4.75 -3.83
CA LEU A 50 -5.78 4.78 -4.27
C LEU A 50 -5.54 3.99 -5.56
N GLU A 51 -6.55 3.31 -6.11
CA GLU A 51 -6.37 2.43 -7.28
C GLU A 51 -5.99 3.22 -8.55
N GLU A 52 -6.53 4.43 -8.71
CA GLU A 52 -6.17 5.34 -9.81
C GLU A 52 -4.70 5.78 -9.71
N LEU A 53 -4.26 6.19 -8.53
CA LEU A 53 -2.86 6.55 -8.26
C LEU A 53 -1.92 5.33 -8.40
N ALA A 54 -2.40 4.12 -8.16
CA ALA A 54 -1.62 2.90 -8.34
C ALA A 54 -1.49 2.45 -9.80
N ALA A 55 -2.27 3.02 -10.73
CA ALA A 55 -2.28 2.60 -12.13
C ALA A 55 -0.91 2.80 -12.81
N CYS A 56 -0.17 3.84 -12.43
CA CYS A 56 1.18 4.12 -12.94
C CYS A 56 2.20 3.01 -12.58
N ILE A 57 1.98 2.28 -11.47
CA ILE A 57 2.85 1.17 -11.04
C ILE A 57 2.68 -0.08 -11.93
N ARG A 58 1.51 -0.20 -12.58
CA ARG A 58 1.11 -1.33 -13.41
C ARG A 58 1.68 -1.24 -14.82
N GLU A 59 1.84 -0.04 -15.37
CA GLU A 59 2.33 0.17 -16.73
C GLU A 59 3.86 -0.02 -16.82
N ASP A 60 4.60 0.27 -15.75
CA ASP A 60 6.07 0.11 -15.68
C ASP A 60 6.52 -1.04 -14.77
N GLY A 61 6.04 -2.25 -15.06
CA GLY A 61 6.36 -3.44 -14.26
C GLY A 61 7.85 -3.67 -14.02
N ASN A 62 8.74 -3.25 -14.93
CA ASN A 62 10.19 -3.36 -14.75
C ASN A 62 11.06 -2.46 -15.65
N ASP A 63 10.53 -1.89 -16.73
CA ASP A 63 11.41 -1.26 -17.74
C ASP A 63 11.89 0.11 -17.26
N GLY A 64 11.01 0.94 -16.67
CA GLY A 64 11.29 2.25 -16.06
C GLY A 64 12.63 2.36 -15.30
N ALA A 65 12.85 1.43 -14.38
CA ALA A 65 13.96 1.45 -13.42
C ALA A 65 15.19 0.64 -13.84
N HIS A 66 15.05 -0.31 -14.78
CA HIS A 66 16.16 -1.12 -15.28
C HIS A 66 16.68 -0.65 -16.64
N GLU A 67 15.82 -0.05 -17.47
CA GLU A 67 16.16 0.51 -18.79
C GLU A 67 16.41 2.03 -18.75
N GLY A 68 16.08 2.70 -17.64
CA GLY A 68 16.35 4.12 -17.44
C GLY A 68 15.41 5.05 -18.21
N ASN A 69 14.22 4.56 -18.58
CA ASN A 69 13.19 5.28 -19.33
C ASN A 69 12.09 5.91 -18.45
N LEU A 70 12.22 5.89 -17.11
CA LEU A 70 11.31 6.57 -16.20
C LEU A 70 11.26 8.08 -16.50
N THR A 71 10.10 8.57 -16.91
CA THR A 71 9.84 9.99 -17.15
C THR A 71 9.64 10.74 -15.84
N GLN A 72 9.73 12.07 -15.90
CA GLN A 72 9.45 12.92 -14.75
C GLN A 72 8.02 12.72 -14.22
N ALA A 73 7.03 12.62 -15.12
CA ALA A 73 5.63 12.43 -14.74
C ALA A 73 5.42 11.10 -13.99
N GLU A 74 5.97 10.00 -14.50
CA GLU A 74 5.88 8.69 -13.83
C GLU A 74 6.58 8.70 -12.46
N ALA A 75 7.68 9.46 -12.32
CA ALA A 75 8.37 9.62 -11.04
C ALA A 75 7.55 10.42 -10.02
N GLU A 76 6.87 11.48 -10.47
CA GLU A 76 5.96 12.30 -9.66
C GLU A 76 4.73 11.48 -9.23
N ASP A 77 4.11 10.74 -10.15
CA ASP A 77 2.97 9.86 -9.84
C ASP A 77 3.34 8.78 -8.82
N LEU A 78 4.52 8.16 -8.97
CA LEU A 78 5.01 7.17 -8.02
C LEU A 78 5.27 7.77 -6.64
N LEU A 79 5.80 8.99 -6.59
CA LEU A 79 6.03 9.72 -5.34
C LEU A 79 4.70 9.99 -4.65
N ASP A 80 3.73 10.57 -5.37
CA ASP A 80 2.41 10.94 -4.83
C ASP A 80 1.68 9.71 -4.34
N PHE A 81 1.61 8.65 -5.14
CA PHE A 81 1.03 7.39 -4.70
C PHE A 81 1.71 6.86 -3.43
N THR A 82 3.04 6.88 -3.37
CA THR A 82 3.78 6.34 -2.22
C THR A 82 3.49 7.15 -0.95
N ILE A 83 3.46 8.48 -1.04
CA ILE A 83 3.13 9.35 0.10
C ILE A 83 1.73 9.03 0.60
N VAL A 84 0.73 9.08 -0.29
CA VAL A 84 -0.67 8.87 0.09
C VAL A 84 -0.87 7.48 0.67
N LEU A 85 -0.30 6.43 0.04
CA LEU A 85 -0.39 5.06 0.55
C LEU A 85 0.16 4.96 1.98
N LEU A 86 1.37 5.44 2.22
CA LEU A 86 2.01 5.37 3.55
C LEU A 86 1.25 6.18 4.61
N GLU A 87 0.68 7.32 4.22
CA GLU A 87 -0.17 8.11 5.11
C GLU A 87 -1.44 7.34 5.51
N ARG A 88 -2.14 6.74 4.54
CA ARG A 88 -3.38 5.97 4.80
C ARG A 88 -3.13 4.73 5.64
N ILE A 89 -2.02 4.03 5.43
CA ILE A 89 -1.78 2.75 6.11
C ILE A 89 -1.11 2.90 7.49
N TYR A 90 -0.28 3.93 7.70
CA TYR A 90 0.47 4.08 8.96
C TYR A 90 0.12 5.35 9.72
N THR A 91 0.15 6.51 9.04
CA THR A 91 0.04 7.81 9.71
C THR A 91 -1.38 8.09 10.21
N GLU A 92 -2.39 7.92 9.36
CA GLU A 92 -3.79 8.15 9.72
C GLU A 92 -4.26 7.22 10.86
N PRO A 93 -4.05 5.89 10.79
CA PRO A 93 -4.42 5.00 11.89
C PRO A 93 -3.73 5.37 13.20
N GLY A 94 -2.44 5.72 13.16
CA GLY A 94 -1.69 6.18 14.32
C GLY A 94 -2.27 7.46 14.94
N ARG A 95 -2.64 8.44 14.11
CA ARG A 95 -3.28 9.69 14.57
C ARG A 95 -4.63 9.42 15.21
N VAL A 96 -5.45 8.54 14.62
CA VAL A 96 -6.76 8.15 15.15
C VAL A 96 -6.58 7.43 16.50
N ALA A 97 -5.65 6.48 16.60
CA ALA A 97 -5.35 5.76 17.83
C ALA A 97 -4.91 6.71 18.95
N ALA A 98 -4.00 7.64 18.66
CA ALA A 98 -3.55 8.64 19.62
C ALA A 98 -4.69 9.58 20.08
N ALA A 99 -5.56 9.99 19.17
CA ALA A 99 -6.74 10.80 19.52
C ALA A 99 -7.73 10.03 20.40
N ARG A 100 -7.93 8.74 20.13
CA ARG A 100 -8.75 7.84 20.95
C ARG A 100 -8.18 7.71 22.36
N GLN A 101 -6.88 7.51 22.48
CA GLN A 101 -6.20 7.42 23.77
C GLN A 101 -6.39 8.70 24.60
N ARG A 102 -6.13 9.88 24.00
CA ARG A 102 -6.38 11.17 24.66
C ARG A 102 -7.84 11.34 25.11
N ARG A 103 -8.80 10.79 24.36
CA ARG A 103 -10.22 10.82 24.76
C ARG A 103 -10.49 9.94 25.97
N LEU A 104 -9.92 8.74 26.00
CA LEU A 104 -10.07 7.81 27.13
C LEU A 104 -9.49 8.40 28.42
N GLU A 105 -8.30 9.01 28.35
CA GLU A 105 -7.64 9.66 29.48
C GLU A 105 -8.49 10.80 30.08
N ARG A 106 -9.21 11.56 29.24
CA ARG A 106 -10.15 12.59 29.73
C ARG A 106 -11.36 12.00 30.45
N HIS A 107 -11.80 10.79 30.09
CA HIS A 107 -12.99 10.15 30.66
C HIS A 107 -12.68 9.23 31.84
N ASN A 108 -11.44 8.77 31.99
CA ASN A 108 -10.98 7.96 33.11
C ASN A 108 -9.63 8.49 33.64
N PRO A 109 -9.63 9.67 34.28
CA PRO A 109 -8.42 10.23 34.89
C PRO A 109 -7.94 9.32 36.05
N PRO A 110 -6.62 9.30 36.34
CA PRO A 110 -6.04 8.50 37.42
C PRO A 110 -6.54 8.90 38.81
#